data_AF-A0A7C1G4Q2-F1
#
_entry.id   AF-A0A7C1G4Q2-F1
#
_cell.length_a   1.000
_cell.length_b   1.000
_cell.length_c   1.000
_cell.angle_alpha   90.00
_cell.angle_beta   90.00
_cell.angle_gamma   90.00
#
_symmetry.space_group_name_H-M   'P 1'
#
loop_
_entity.id
_entity.type
_entity.pdbx_description
1 polymer ?
#
loop_
_entity_poly.entity_id
_entity_poly.type
_entity_poly.pdbx_seq_one_letter_code
_entity_poly.pdbx_strand_id
1 'polypeptide(L)'
;SRDAWLRLLETPGPVVLGSTQMASCFGPYYELAFEMDYELRKRKMRHKVPIVYLTSEPYVGHMGVGGLGKSRRFLEDEFAERDIKIVTNQSVDEITPDEIRLAGGGTLPFKLAMLAPPFKGVAGVAGLGNPRGFIPADDHYRHPKHQNIYTIGVAMALAPVEPTPVPTGVPKTGFMTVKMAKAAAVNIAADIDSRPPPANKELDVICLMDMGRTAALMMADPVLPPRQKSYLKEAWWAKWAKVRFEKYFLWKMRHGYSRLP
;
A
#
# COMPACT_ATOMS: atom_id res chain seq x y z
N SER A 1 13.31 -1.19 12.87
CA SER A 1 14.74 -1.16 12.47
C SER A 1 15.27 -2.59 12.39
N ARG A 2 16.43 -2.80 11.74
CA ARG A 2 17.13 -4.11 11.72
C ARG A 2 17.37 -4.65 13.13
N ASP A 3 17.70 -3.78 14.08
CA ASP A 3 18.00 -4.17 15.46
C ASP A 3 16.77 -4.73 16.18
N ALA A 4 15.59 -4.19 15.92
CA ALA A 4 14.35 -4.71 16.50
C ALA A 4 14.06 -6.14 16.01
N TRP A 5 14.35 -6.43 14.74
CA TRP A 5 14.27 -7.78 14.18
C TRP A 5 15.32 -8.71 14.81
N LEU A 6 16.57 -8.27 14.96
CA LEU A 6 17.61 -9.08 15.61
C LEU A 6 17.25 -9.42 17.07
N ARG A 7 16.73 -8.46 17.83
CA ARG A 7 16.25 -8.69 19.21
C ARG A 7 15.10 -9.70 19.27
N LEU A 8 14.19 -9.68 18.30
CA LEU A 8 13.13 -10.69 18.20
C LEU A 8 13.70 -12.10 17.96
N LEU A 9 14.78 -12.21 17.17
CA LEU A 9 15.44 -13.49 16.93
C LEU A 9 16.20 -14.00 18.16
N GLU A 10 16.79 -13.11 18.94
CA GLU A 10 17.46 -13.47 20.20
C GLU A 10 16.46 -13.84 21.30
N THR A 11 15.38 -13.07 21.42
CA THR A 11 14.29 -13.29 22.39
C THR A 11 12.93 -13.29 21.68
N PRO A 12 12.50 -14.45 21.15
CA PRO A 12 11.23 -14.60 20.46
C PRO A 12 10.03 -14.17 21.30
N GLY A 13 9.03 -13.59 20.64
CA GLY A 13 7.80 -13.13 21.27
C GLY A 13 6.75 -12.76 20.22
N PRO A 14 5.58 -12.28 20.65
CA PRO A 14 4.48 -11.95 19.74
C PRO A 14 4.84 -10.80 18.78
N VAL A 15 4.33 -10.87 17.55
CA VAL A 15 4.53 -9.87 16.51
C VAL A 15 3.17 -9.37 16.03
N VAL A 16 3.03 -8.05 15.90
CA VAL A 16 1.83 -7.42 15.34
C VAL A 16 2.18 -6.61 14.09
N LEU A 17 1.55 -6.92 12.98
CA LEU A 17 1.76 -6.27 11.68
C LEU A 17 0.43 -5.75 11.13
N GLY A 18 0.46 -4.77 10.23
CA GLY A 18 -0.73 -4.33 9.51
C GLY A 18 -0.88 -2.82 9.48
N SER A 19 -2.05 -2.27 9.85
CA SER A 19 -2.35 -0.85 9.67
C SER A 19 -3.15 -0.24 10.81
N THR A 20 -2.94 1.06 11.04
CA THR A 20 -3.82 1.87 11.89
C THR A 20 -4.96 2.50 11.07
N GLN A 21 -5.91 3.12 11.76
CA GLN A 21 -6.95 3.95 11.17
C GLN A 21 -6.38 4.98 10.19
N MET A 22 -7.14 5.26 9.14
CA MET A 22 -6.84 6.19 8.05
C MET A 22 -5.58 5.85 7.23
N ALA A 23 -5.00 4.66 7.42
CA ALA A 23 -3.95 4.16 6.54
C ALA A 23 -4.48 4.00 5.11
N SER A 24 -3.57 4.17 4.14
CA SER A 24 -3.87 4.01 2.72
C SER A 24 -2.88 3.10 2.00
N CYS A 25 -1.92 2.50 2.71
CA CYS A 25 -0.89 1.65 2.13
C CYS A 25 -0.82 0.33 2.89
N PHE A 26 -1.64 -0.64 2.45
CA PHE A 26 -1.82 -1.92 3.13
C PHE A 26 -0.88 -3.01 2.62
N GLY A 27 -0.66 -3.05 1.29
CA GLY A 27 0.14 -4.08 0.61
C GLY A 27 1.48 -4.40 1.27
N PRO A 28 2.34 -3.41 1.58
CA PRO A 28 3.64 -3.68 2.20
C PRO A 28 3.56 -4.39 3.55
N TYR A 29 2.46 -4.24 4.30
CA TYR A 29 2.30 -4.88 5.59
C TYR A 29 1.85 -6.33 5.46
N TYR A 30 1.04 -6.66 4.44
CA TYR A 30 0.82 -8.05 4.03
C TYR A 30 2.15 -8.71 3.64
N GLU A 31 2.99 -8.03 2.84
CA GLU A 31 4.33 -8.54 2.48
C GLU A 31 5.19 -8.79 3.71
N LEU A 32 5.23 -7.86 4.66
CA LEU A 32 5.97 -8.04 5.91
C LEU A 32 5.49 -9.28 6.68
N ALA A 33 4.19 -9.53 6.72
CA ALA A 33 3.64 -10.71 7.40
C ALA A 33 4.11 -12.01 6.74
N PHE A 34 4.07 -12.07 5.42
CA PHE A 34 4.55 -13.24 4.68
C PHE A 34 6.06 -13.44 4.75
N GLU A 35 6.84 -12.38 4.55
CA GLU A 35 8.31 -12.44 4.58
C GLU A 35 8.82 -12.77 5.99
N MET A 36 8.21 -12.23 7.05
CA MET A 36 8.55 -12.61 8.42
C MET A 36 8.20 -14.08 8.72
N ASP A 37 7.02 -14.55 8.33
CA ASP A 37 6.65 -15.97 8.45
C ASP A 37 7.67 -16.87 7.73
N TYR A 38 8.00 -16.52 6.48
CA TYR A 38 8.96 -17.25 5.66
C TYR A 38 10.35 -17.31 6.31
N GLU A 39 10.89 -16.17 6.75
CA GLU A 39 12.21 -16.12 7.38
C GLU A 39 12.25 -16.86 8.73
N LEU A 40 11.18 -16.79 9.53
CA LEU A 40 11.08 -17.55 10.78
C LEU A 40 10.98 -19.06 10.52
N ARG A 41 10.26 -19.50 9.48
CA ARG A 41 10.18 -20.91 9.08
C ARG A 41 11.53 -21.42 8.60
N LYS A 42 12.24 -20.65 7.77
CA LYS A 42 13.60 -20.94 7.30
C LYS A 42 14.58 -21.12 8.46
N ARG A 43 14.43 -20.34 9.53
CA ARG A 43 15.21 -20.44 10.77
C ARG A 43 14.70 -21.51 11.73
N LYS A 44 13.59 -22.20 11.41
CA LYS A 44 12.90 -23.17 12.28
C LYS A 44 12.42 -22.57 13.60
N MET A 45 12.05 -21.28 13.61
CA MET A 45 11.65 -20.51 14.79
C MET A 45 10.19 -20.05 14.78
N ARG A 46 9.44 -20.30 13.68
CA ARG A 46 8.06 -19.81 13.52
C ARG A 46 7.11 -20.16 14.67
N HIS A 47 7.28 -21.34 15.27
CA HIS A 47 6.48 -21.80 16.42
C HIS A 47 6.71 -20.98 17.71
N LYS A 48 7.78 -20.18 17.79
CA LYS A 48 8.11 -19.34 18.95
C LYS A 48 7.61 -17.90 18.82
N VAL A 49 7.03 -17.54 17.68
CA VAL A 49 6.67 -16.17 17.33
C VAL A 49 5.22 -16.15 16.84
N PRO A 50 4.24 -15.91 17.72
CA PRO A 50 2.87 -15.64 17.30
C PRO A 50 2.82 -14.41 16.39
N ILE A 51 2.13 -14.47 15.26
CA ILE A 51 1.96 -13.34 14.33
C ILE A 51 0.48 -12.97 14.28
N VAL A 52 0.18 -11.70 14.56
CA VAL A 52 -1.15 -11.10 14.41
C VAL A 52 -1.10 -10.04 13.33
N TYR A 53 -2.04 -10.12 12.39
CA TYR A 53 -2.29 -9.08 11.39
C TYR A 53 -3.46 -8.19 11.84
N LEU A 54 -3.14 -7.01 12.37
CA LEU A 54 -4.07 -5.99 12.81
C LEU A 54 -4.30 -4.98 11.69
N THR A 55 -5.53 -4.81 11.22
CA THR A 55 -5.85 -3.88 10.14
C THR A 55 -7.13 -3.09 10.39
N SER A 56 -7.10 -1.84 9.92
CA SER A 56 -8.27 -0.96 9.80
C SER A 56 -9.19 -1.36 8.65
N GLU A 57 -8.77 -2.28 7.78
CA GLU A 57 -9.60 -2.78 6.69
C GLU A 57 -10.85 -3.52 7.21
N PRO A 58 -11.99 -3.43 6.51
CA PRO A 58 -13.20 -4.14 6.89
C PRO A 58 -13.12 -5.66 6.77
N TYR A 59 -12.20 -6.14 5.93
CA TYR A 59 -11.82 -7.52 5.77
C TYR A 59 -10.40 -7.55 5.19
N VAL A 60 -9.64 -8.63 5.40
CA VAL A 60 -8.30 -8.73 4.82
C VAL A 60 -8.35 -8.70 3.30
N GLY A 61 -7.45 -7.97 2.67
CA GLY A 61 -7.42 -7.83 1.22
C GLY A 61 -8.39 -6.80 0.66
N HIS A 62 -8.97 -5.92 1.47
CA HIS A 62 -9.74 -4.76 1.00
C HIS A 62 -8.84 -3.74 0.29
N MET A 63 -7.61 -3.56 0.75
CA MET A 63 -6.53 -2.75 0.16
C MET A 63 -6.88 -1.26 -0.05
N GLY A 64 -7.95 -0.77 0.59
CA GLY A 64 -8.46 0.60 0.43
C GLY A 64 -9.23 0.83 -0.87
N VAL A 65 -9.53 -0.23 -1.63
CA VAL A 65 -10.15 -0.16 -2.96
C VAL A 65 -11.28 -1.20 -3.14
N GLY A 66 -11.81 -1.78 -2.07
CA GLY A 66 -12.84 -2.83 -2.18
C GLY A 66 -12.30 -4.17 -2.70
N GLY A 67 -11.01 -4.42 -2.51
CA GLY A 67 -10.31 -5.63 -2.95
C GLY A 67 -9.93 -5.66 -4.43
N LEU A 68 -9.04 -6.58 -4.78
CA LEU A 68 -8.52 -6.81 -6.13
C LEU A 68 -8.71 -8.29 -6.49
N GLY A 69 -9.63 -8.57 -7.42
CA GLY A 69 -10.04 -9.93 -7.77
C GLY A 69 -10.58 -10.66 -6.54
N LYS A 70 -10.03 -11.85 -6.27
CA LYS A 70 -10.39 -12.68 -5.10
C LYS A 70 -9.51 -12.40 -3.88
N SER A 71 -8.95 -11.19 -3.75
CA SER A 71 -7.98 -10.83 -2.69
C SER A 71 -8.43 -11.20 -1.29
N ARG A 72 -9.72 -11.04 -0.97
CA ARG A 72 -10.27 -11.42 0.34
C ARG A 72 -10.04 -12.90 0.64
N ARG A 73 -10.61 -13.78 -0.18
CA ARG A 73 -10.50 -15.23 0.02
C ARG A 73 -9.04 -15.69 -0.03
N PHE A 74 -8.28 -15.16 -0.99
CA PHE A 74 -6.87 -15.47 -1.12
C PHE A 74 -6.07 -15.17 0.16
N LEU A 75 -6.26 -13.98 0.76
CA LEU A 75 -5.55 -13.61 1.98
C LEU A 75 -6.08 -14.31 3.24
N GLU A 76 -7.39 -14.60 3.30
CA GLU A 76 -7.96 -15.45 4.35
C GLU A 76 -7.31 -16.85 4.33
N ASP A 77 -7.21 -17.48 3.16
CA ASP A 77 -6.64 -18.82 2.99
C ASP A 77 -5.13 -18.83 3.29
N GLU A 78 -4.36 -17.90 2.71
CA GLU A 78 -2.91 -17.79 2.92
C GLU A 78 -2.51 -17.53 4.38
N PHE A 79 -3.27 -16.71 5.09
CA PHE A 79 -3.01 -16.46 6.51
C PHE A 79 -3.37 -17.66 7.37
N ALA A 80 -4.45 -18.39 7.04
CA ALA A 80 -4.82 -19.62 7.73
C ALA A 80 -3.74 -20.70 7.56
N GLU A 81 -3.22 -20.92 6.35
CA GLU A 81 -2.13 -21.87 6.10
C GLU A 81 -0.82 -21.55 6.85
N ARG A 82 -0.65 -20.28 7.24
CA ARG A 82 0.57 -19.77 7.89
C ARG A 82 0.41 -19.51 9.37
N ASP A 83 -0.74 -19.83 9.95
CA ASP A 83 -1.08 -19.55 11.35
C ASP A 83 -0.94 -18.06 11.72
N ILE A 84 -1.31 -17.16 10.80
CA ILE A 84 -1.31 -15.71 11.02
C ILE A 84 -2.73 -15.30 11.46
N LYS A 85 -2.86 -14.81 12.69
CA LYS A 85 -4.16 -14.42 13.24
C LYS A 85 -4.62 -13.09 12.67
N ILE A 86 -5.87 -13.00 12.22
CA ILE A 86 -6.46 -11.79 11.64
C ILE A 86 -7.22 -10.99 12.70
N VAL A 87 -7.04 -9.67 12.70
CA VAL A 87 -7.84 -8.71 13.46
C VAL A 87 -8.19 -7.54 12.52
N THR A 88 -9.42 -7.54 11.98
CA THR A 88 -9.93 -6.52 11.04
C THR A 88 -10.89 -5.54 11.73
N ASN A 89 -11.26 -4.44 11.06
CA ASN A 89 -12.18 -3.42 11.58
C ASN A 89 -11.73 -2.84 12.93
N GLN A 90 -10.41 -2.73 13.16
CA GLN A 90 -9.90 -2.19 14.42
C GLN A 90 -9.14 -0.88 14.23
N SER A 91 -9.33 0.02 15.21
CA SER A 91 -8.53 1.23 15.39
C SER A 91 -7.60 1.06 16.58
N VAL A 92 -6.42 1.65 16.49
CA VAL A 92 -5.46 1.72 17.59
C VAL A 92 -5.75 2.98 18.39
N ASP A 93 -5.97 2.82 19.68
CA ASP A 93 -6.16 3.91 20.63
C ASP A 93 -4.80 4.39 21.16
N GLU A 94 -4.01 3.46 21.70
CA GLU A 94 -2.70 3.73 22.28
C GLU A 94 -1.72 2.59 21.98
N ILE A 95 -0.44 2.95 21.78
CA ILE A 95 0.66 1.99 21.74
C ILE A 95 1.56 2.27 22.94
N THR A 96 1.61 1.32 23.85
CA THR A 96 2.54 1.32 24.99
C THR A 96 3.79 0.50 24.63
N PRO A 97 4.83 0.46 25.47
CA PRO A 97 6.02 -0.35 25.20
C PRO A 97 5.75 -1.84 24.97
N ASP A 98 4.71 -2.41 25.61
CA ASP A 98 4.48 -3.87 25.64
C ASP A 98 3.17 -4.31 24.95
N GLU A 99 2.22 -3.39 24.74
CA GLU A 99 0.91 -3.71 24.17
C GLU A 99 0.32 -2.59 23.29
N ILE A 100 -0.50 -3.00 22.32
CA ILE A 100 -1.38 -2.14 21.54
C ILE A 100 -2.78 -2.20 22.16
N ARG A 101 -3.34 -1.05 22.52
CA ARG A 101 -4.70 -0.90 23.02
C ARG A 101 -5.65 -0.56 21.86
N LEU A 102 -6.74 -1.31 21.75
CA LEU A 102 -7.71 -1.14 20.68
C LEU A 102 -8.85 -0.21 21.13
N ALA A 103 -9.35 0.63 20.22
CA ALA A 103 -10.39 1.61 20.54
C ALA A 103 -11.74 0.97 20.97
N GLY A 104 -12.01 -0.27 20.55
CA GLY A 104 -13.19 -1.05 20.95
C GLY A 104 -13.00 -1.89 22.22
N GLY A 105 -11.87 -1.72 22.92
CA GLY A 105 -11.46 -2.56 24.04
C GLY A 105 -10.63 -3.77 23.61
N GLY A 106 -9.87 -4.30 24.57
CA GLY A 106 -8.90 -5.38 24.34
C GLY A 106 -7.50 -4.86 24.03
N THR A 107 -6.52 -5.74 24.25
CA THR A 107 -5.10 -5.43 24.03
C THR A 107 -4.43 -6.54 23.24
N LEU A 108 -3.39 -6.16 22.49
CA LEU A 108 -2.53 -7.07 21.74
C LEU A 108 -1.10 -6.92 22.27
N PRO A 109 -0.56 -7.91 22.99
CA PRO A 109 0.83 -7.87 23.42
C PRO A 109 1.75 -8.02 22.21
N PHE A 110 2.88 -7.33 22.23
CA PHE A 110 3.88 -7.46 21.16
C PHE A 110 5.30 -7.33 21.71
N LYS A 111 6.23 -8.08 21.11
CA LYS A 111 7.67 -7.86 21.18
C LYS A 111 8.15 -6.97 20.03
N LEU A 112 7.46 -7.06 18.89
CA LEU A 112 7.69 -6.21 17.72
C LEU A 112 6.34 -5.85 17.07
N ALA A 113 6.10 -4.55 16.87
CA ALA A 113 4.97 -4.06 16.11
C ALA A 113 5.45 -3.24 14.90
N MET A 114 4.85 -3.47 13.73
CA MET A 114 5.04 -2.66 12.53
C MET A 114 3.69 -2.37 11.88
N LEU A 115 3.19 -1.15 12.06
CA LEU A 115 1.87 -0.72 11.58
C LEU A 115 2.00 0.41 10.57
N ALA A 116 1.13 0.40 9.56
CA ALA A 116 0.97 1.47 8.58
C ALA A 116 0.39 2.70 9.26
N PRO A 117 1.11 3.83 9.31
CA PRO A 117 0.55 5.07 9.82
C PRO A 117 -0.39 5.71 8.78
N PRO A 118 -1.28 6.61 9.19
CA PRO A 118 -2.05 7.42 8.26
C PRO A 118 -1.15 8.45 7.57
N PHE A 119 -1.35 8.65 6.27
CA PHE A 119 -0.66 9.72 5.55
C PHE A 119 -1.36 11.07 5.72
N LYS A 120 -0.56 12.13 5.63
CA LYS A 120 -0.95 13.54 5.58
C LYS A 120 -0.04 14.29 4.61
N GLY A 121 -0.53 15.41 4.08
CA GLY A 121 0.29 16.31 3.28
C GLY A 121 1.42 16.94 4.09
N VAL A 122 2.54 17.21 3.43
CA VAL A 122 3.68 17.87 4.06
C VAL A 122 3.40 19.36 4.24
N ALA A 123 3.92 19.94 5.33
CA ALA A 123 3.61 21.31 5.73
C ALA A 123 3.85 22.36 4.64
N GLY A 124 4.90 22.18 3.81
CA GLY A 124 5.27 23.12 2.75
C GLY A 124 4.25 23.27 1.63
N VAL A 125 3.34 22.30 1.44
CA VAL A 125 2.30 22.36 0.39
C VAL A 125 0.88 22.21 0.95
N ALA A 126 0.72 21.91 2.23
CA ALA A 126 -0.57 21.60 2.83
C ALA A 126 -1.62 22.72 2.67
N GLY A 127 -1.20 23.98 2.57
CA GLY A 127 -2.10 25.12 2.32
C GLY A 127 -2.77 25.12 0.95
N LEU A 128 -2.25 24.36 -0.01
CA LEU A 128 -2.87 24.11 -1.32
C LEU A 128 -3.82 22.90 -1.29
N GLY A 129 -3.89 22.19 -0.17
CA GLY A 129 -4.58 20.91 -0.05
C GLY A 129 -5.96 20.97 0.60
N ASN A 130 -6.54 19.79 0.74
CA ASN A 130 -7.71 19.55 1.59
C ASN A 130 -7.32 19.60 3.09
N PRO A 131 -8.26 19.41 4.05
CA PRO A 131 -7.94 19.46 5.49
C PRO A 131 -6.87 18.46 5.97
N ARG A 132 -6.55 17.44 5.16
CA ARG A 132 -5.46 16.49 5.44
C ARG A 132 -4.14 16.85 4.74
N GLY A 133 -4.11 17.95 3.99
CA GLY A 133 -2.97 18.45 3.22
C GLY A 133 -2.76 17.74 1.87
N PHE A 134 -3.68 16.89 1.41
CA PHE A 134 -3.57 16.30 0.06
C PHE A 134 -4.05 17.32 -0.99
N ILE A 135 -3.31 17.45 -2.09
CA ILE A 135 -3.54 18.50 -3.07
C ILE A 135 -4.57 18.01 -4.10
N PRO A 136 -5.67 18.76 -4.33
CA PRO A 136 -6.66 18.40 -5.33
C PRO A 136 -6.09 18.56 -6.74
N ALA A 137 -6.55 17.70 -7.64
CA ALA A 137 -6.18 17.74 -9.04
C ALA A 137 -7.41 17.46 -9.92
N ASP A 138 -7.48 18.10 -11.08
CA ASP A 138 -8.44 17.79 -12.13
C ASP A 138 -8.00 16.54 -12.94
N ASP A 139 -8.77 16.19 -13.98
CA ASP A 139 -8.47 15.06 -14.87
C ASP A 139 -7.17 15.23 -15.67
N HIS A 140 -6.56 16.42 -15.66
CA HIS A 140 -5.27 16.74 -16.27
C HIS A 140 -4.14 16.86 -15.24
N TYR A 141 -4.40 16.43 -14.00
CA TYR A 141 -3.50 16.53 -12.86
C TYR A 141 -3.16 17.96 -12.44
N ARG A 142 -3.94 18.96 -12.86
CA ARG A 142 -3.76 20.38 -12.51
C ARG A 142 -4.55 20.75 -11.27
N HIS A 143 -4.01 21.67 -10.48
CA HIS A 143 -4.72 22.21 -9.35
C HIS A 143 -5.91 23.07 -9.83
N PRO A 144 -7.16 22.83 -9.35
CA PRO A 144 -8.35 23.50 -9.87
C PRO A 144 -8.32 25.03 -9.83
N LYS A 145 -7.60 25.61 -8.85
CA LYS A 145 -7.45 27.07 -8.69
C LYS A 145 -6.12 27.64 -9.20
N HIS A 146 -5.15 26.79 -9.48
CA HIS A 146 -3.78 27.20 -9.83
C HIS A 146 -3.30 26.38 -11.01
N GLN A 147 -3.61 26.84 -12.23
CA GLN A 147 -3.44 26.06 -13.46
C GLN A 147 -1.98 25.72 -13.80
N ASN A 148 -1.02 26.41 -13.20
CA ASN A 148 0.41 26.14 -13.31
C ASN A 148 0.95 25.16 -12.25
N ILE A 149 0.10 24.62 -11.38
CA ILE A 149 0.47 23.64 -10.35
C ILE A 149 -0.10 22.29 -10.75
N TYR A 150 0.76 21.27 -10.81
CA TYR A 150 0.36 19.89 -11.06
C TYR A 150 0.63 19.02 -9.85
N THR A 151 -0.24 18.06 -9.60
CA THR A 151 -0.12 17.14 -8.46
C THR A 151 -0.21 15.70 -8.92
N ILE A 152 0.77 14.90 -8.48
CA ILE A 152 0.87 13.48 -8.80
C ILE A 152 1.25 12.66 -7.56
N GLY A 153 1.05 11.35 -7.64
CA GLY A 153 1.50 10.40 -6.62
C GLY A 153 0.77 10.55 -5.28
N VAL A 154 1.46 10.22 -4.19
CA VAL A 154 0.88 10.18 -2.83
C VAL A 154 0.33 11.54 -2.38
N ALA A 155 0.88 12.66 -2.87
CA ALA A 155 0.42 14.00 -2.54
C ALA A 155 -0.98 14.31 -3.07
N MET A 156 -1.44 13.60 -4.10
CA MET A 156 -2.73 13.84 -4.74
C MET A 156 -3.91 13.40 -3.87
N ALA A 157 -4.90 14.28 -3.75
CA ALA A 157 -6.17 13.94 -3.14
C ALA A 157 -6.92 12.93 -4.01
N LEU A 158 -7.23 11.77 -3.42
CA LEU A 158 -8.06 10.74 -4.04
C LEU A 158 -8.95 10.16 -2.95
N ALA A 159 -10.25 10.30 -3.12
CA ALA A 159 -11.25 9.84 -2.17
C ALA A 159 -11.57 8.35 -2.39
N PRO A 160 -11.87 7.60 -1.31
CA PRO A 160 -12.44 6.26 -1.43
C PRO A 160 -13.85 6.32 -2.03
N VAL A 161 -14.25 5.28 -2.75
CA VAL A 161 -15.60 5.19 -3.35
C VAL A 161 -16.67 5.11 -2.27
N GLU A 162 -16.40 4.35 -1.21
CA GLU A 162 -17.31 4.16 -0.09
C GLU A 162 -16.55 4.30 1.24
N PRO A 163 -17.19 4.86 2.28
CA PRO A 163 -16.61 4.91 3.61
C PRO A 163 -16.54 3.50 4.22
N THR A 164 -15.45 3.22 4.94
CA THR A 164 -15.28 1.98 5.70
C THR A 164 -15.57 2.20 7.20
N PRO A 165 -16.00 1.18 7.97
CA PRO A 165 -16.35 1.33 9.39
C PRO A 165 -15.23 1.94 10.22
N VAL A 166 -14.00 1.45 10.05
CA VAL A 166 -12.80 2.17 10.44
C VAL A 166 -12.28 2.90 9.20
N PRO A 167 -12.06 4.22 9.23
CA PRO A 167 -11.67 4.97 8.04
C PRO A 167 -10.41 4.40 7.37
N THR A 168 -10.44 4.23 6.05
CA THR A 168 -9.30 3.82 5.22
C THR A 168 -9.13 4.76 4.03
N GLY A 169 -7.92 4.84 3.49
CA GLY A 169 -7.61 5.66 2.31
C GLY A 169 -7.28 4.84 1.07
N VAL A 170 -7.35 5.49 -0.09
CA VAL A 170 -7.00 4.89 -1.38
C VAL A 170 -5.48 4.92 -1.59
N PRO A 171 -4.83 3.79 -1.95
CA PRO A 171 -3.41 3.75 -2.25
C PRO A 171 -3.06 4.53 -3.52
N LYS A 172 -1.85 5.12 -3.54
CA LYS A 172 -1.23 5.69 -4.76
C LYS A 172 0.06 4.92 -5.01
N THR A 173 -0.04 3.87 -5.82
CA THR A 173 1.07 2.93 -6.04
C THR A 173 2.16 3.50 -6.95
N GLY A 174 3.30 2.82 -7.04
CA GLY A 174 4.37 3.21 -7.96
C GLY A 174 3.91 3.23 -9.42
N PHE A 175 3.15 2.23 -9.85
CA PHE A 175 2.62 2.15 -11.22
C PHE A 175 1.70 3.34 -11.54
N MET A 176 0.75 3.64 -10.63
CA MET A 176 -0.12 4.81 -10.75
C MET A 176 0.68 6.11 -10.80
N THR A 177 1.65 6.27 -9.89
CA THR A 177 2.47 7.48 -9.79
C THR A 177 3.27 7.73 -11.06
N VAL A 178 3.85 6.69 -11.66
CA VAL A 178 4.58 6.83 -12.95
C VAL A 178 3.64 7.20 -14.09
N LYS A 179 2.42 6.65 -14.14
CA LYS A 179 1.41 7.05 -15.14
C LYS A 179 0.96 8.49 -14.96
N MET A 180 0.67 8.91 -13.73
CA MET A 180 0.36 10.30 -13.38
C MET A 180 1.50 11.24 -13.81
N ALA A 181 2.75 10.88 -13.52
CA ALA A 181 3.91 11.68 -13.88
C ALA A 181 4.05 11.87 -15.40
N LYS A 182 3.88 10.79 -16.18
CA LYS A 182 3.92 10.84 -17.64
C LYS A 182 2.80 11.71 -18.21
N ALA A 183 1.58 11.56 -17.71
CA ALA A 183 0.44 12.36 -18.12
C ALA A 183 0.61 13.85 -17.79
N ALA A 184 0.97 14.17 -16.54
CA ALA A 184 1.22 15.55 -16.11
C ALA A 184 2.33 16.21 -16.95
N ALA A 185 3.42 15.50 -17.25
CA ALA A 185 4.50 16.03 -18.10
C ALA A 185 4.03 16.35 -19.52
N VAL A 186 3.15 15.51 -20.12
CA VAL A 186 2.57 15.79 -21.44
C VAL A 186 1.60 16.97 -21.38
N ASN A 187 0.80 17.09 -20.32
CA ASN A 187 -0.11 18.21 -20.14
C ASN A 187 0.65 19.54 -19.96
N ILE A 188 1.74 19.55 -19.18
CA ILE A 188 2.62 20.72 -19.04
C ILE A 188 3.19 21.13 -20.40
N ALA A 189 3.69 20.18 -21.19
CA ALA A 189 4.22 20.46 -22.52
C ALA A 189 3.14 21.01 -23.47
N ALA A 190 1.91 20.45 -23.42
CA ALA A 190 0.79 20.95 -24.20
C ALA A 190 0.41 22.39 -23.82
N ASP A 191 0.37 22.70 -22.52
CA ASP A 191 0.08 24.05 -22.03
C ASP A 191 1.17 25.06 -22.44
N ILE A 192 2.45 24.67 -22.44
CA ILE A 192 3.57 25.50 -22.95
C ILE A 192 3.42 25.75 -24.46
N ASP A 193 3.11 24.71 -25.24
CA ASP A 193 2.97 24.79 -26.70
C ASP A 193 1.61 25.38 -27.14
N SER A 194 0.75 25.79 -26.20
CA SER A 194 -0.62 26.26 -26.47
C SER A 194 -1.47 25.26 -27.27
N ARG A 195 -1.32 23.97 -26.97
CA ARG A 195 -2.07 22.87 -27.57
C ARG A 195 -3.10 22.31 -26.59
N PRO A 196 -4.23 21.75 -27.07
CA PRO A 196 -5.18 21.08 -26.19
C PRO A 196 -4.50 19.89 -25.50
N PRO A 197 -4.70 19.72 -24.17
CA PRO A 197 -4.13 18.58 -23.46
C PRO A 197 -4.79 17.27 -23.93
N PRO A 198 -4.04 16.16 -24.00
CA PRO A 198 -4.61 14.87 -24.36
C PRO A 198 -5.57 14.37 -23.29
N ALA A 199 -6.55 13.56 -23.71
CA ALA A 199 -7.43 12.85 -22.79
C ALA A 199 -6.61 11.88 -21.92
N ASN A 200 -6.77 11.98 -20.60
CA ASN A 200 -6.15 11.05 -19.67
C ASN A 200 -6.98 9.77 -19.53
N LYS A 201 -6.28 8.67 -19.34
CA LYS A 201 -6.91 7.38 -19.03
C LYS A 201 -7.15 7.29 -17.54
N GLU A 202 -8.18 6.54 -17.17
CA GLU A 202 -8.40 6.14 -15.78
C GLU A 202 -7.16 5.45 -15.21
N LEU A 203 -6.98 5.59 -13.89
CA LEU A 203 -5.88 4.96 -13.18
C LEU A 203 -6.15 3.46 -13.04
N ASP A 204 -5.18 2.67 -13.45
CA ASP A 204 -5.09 1.22 -13.25
C ASP A 204 -3.98 0.93 -12.24
N VAL A 205 -3.89 -0.32 -11.81
CA VAL A 205 -2.88 -0.76 -10.84
C VAL A 205 -2.30 -2.10 -11.22
N ILE A 206 -0.99 -2.23 -11.02
CA ILE A 206 -0.24 -3.48 -11.02
C ILE A 206 0.60 -3.51 -9.75
N CYS A 207 0.39 -4.54 -8.94
CA CYS A 207 1.11 -4.77 -7.70
C CYS A 207 1.70 -6.18 -7.67
N LEU A 208 2.91 -6.28 -7.10
CA LEU A 208 3.57 -7.56 -6.80
C LEU A 208 3.75 -7.65 -5.29
N MET A 209 2.98 -8.53 -4.66
CA MET A 209 3.03 -8.81 -3.23
C MET A 209 3.96 -9.99 -2.99
N ASP A 210 5.12 -9.73 -2.42
CA ASP A 210 6.11 -10.72 -2.07
C ASP A 210 5.70 -11.56 -0.87
N MET A 211 5.87 -12.87 -0.97
CA MET A 211 5.38 -13.84 0.01
C MET A 211 6.50 -14.80 0.47
N GLY A 212 7.75 -14.35 0.41
CA GLY A 212 8.95 -15.13 0.69
C GLY A 212 9.38 -15.96 -0.50
N ARG A 213 8.79 -17.14 -0.66
CA ARG A 213 9.16 -18.10 -1.73
C ARG A 213 8.44 -17.82 -3.05
N THR A 214 7.23 -17.29 -2.98
CA THR A 214 6.35 -16.94 -4.10
C THR A 214 5.98 -15.47 -4.01
N ALA A 215 5.24 -14.96 -4.99
CA ALA A 215 4.61 -13.66 -4.90
C ALA A 215 3.23 -13.68 -5.58
N ALA A 216 2.34 -12.79 -5.18
CA ALA A 216 1.06 -12.57 -5.85
C ALA A 216 1.14 -11.36 -6.80
N LEU A 217 0.78 -11.59 -8.07
CA LEU A 217 0.48 -10.53 -9.02
C LEU A 217 -0.98 -10.11 -8.84
N MET A 218 -1.20 -8.83 -8.56
CA MET A 218 -2.52 -8.21 -8.43
C MET A 218 -2.67 -7.08 -9.44
N MET A 219 -3.77 -7.07 -10.19
CA MET A 219 -4.04 -6.06 -11.20
C MET A 219 -5.51 -5.63 -11.18
N ALA A 220 -5.76 -4.36 -11.49
CA ALA A 220 -7.10 -3.83 -11.71
C ALA A 220 -7.08 -2.67 -12.70
N ASP A 221 -8.09 -2.62 -13.56
CA ASP A 221 -8.29 -1.60 -14.58
C ASP A 221 -9.80 -1.33 -14.76
N PRO A 222 -10.31 -0.15 -14.34
CA PRO A 222 -9.67 0.84 -13.46
C PRO A 222 -9.40 0.35 -12.03
N VAL A 223 -8.66 1.12 -11.24
CA VAL A 223 -8.31 0.83 -9.85
C VAL A 223 -9.51 0.90 -8.92
N LEU A 224 -10.41 1.88 -9.11
CA LEU A 224 -11.64 2.00 -8.34
C LEU A 224 -12.79 1.26 -9.07
N PRO A 225 -13.69 0.58 -8.36
CA PRO A 225 -14.87 -0.06 -8.96
C PRO A 225 -15.87 0.94 -9.59
N PRO A 226 -16.73 0.50 -10.53
CA PRO A 226 -16.74 -0.82 -11.18
C PRO A 226 -15.57 -1.01 -12.15
N ARG A 227 -15.00 -2.22 -12.20
CA ARG A 227 -13.77 -2.51 -12.97
C ARG A 227 -14.06 -3.32 -14.22
N GLN A 228 -13.38 -3.01 -15.32
CA GLN A 228 -13.39 -3.82 -16.52
C GLN A 228 -12.56 -5.11 -16.33
N LYS A 229 -11.43 -5.01 -15.62
CA LYS A 229 -10.53 -6.14 -15.35
C LYS A 229 -10.09 -6.12 -13.89
N SER A 230 -10.07 -7.31 -13.29
CA SER A 230 -9.45 -7.52 -11.99
C SER A 230 -8.85 -8.92 -11.93
N TYR A 231 -7.59 -9.00 -11.55
CA TYR A 231 -6.81 -10.23 -11.61
C TYR A 231 -5.95 -10.39 -10.36
N LEU A 232 -5.90 -11.63 -9.86
CA LEU A 232 -5.01 -12.03 -8.79
C LEU A 232 -4.46 -13.41 -9.12
N LYS A 233 -3.14 -13.58 -9.06
CA LYS A 233 -2.48 -14.88 -9.17
C LYS A 233 -1.22 -14.93 -8.34
N GLU A 234 -1.14 -15.93 -7.47
CA GLU A 234 0.10 -16.34 -6.84
C GLU A 234 0.96 -17.14 -7.84
N ALA A 235 2.25 -16.83 -7.90
CA ALA A 235 3.20 -17.60 -8.70
C ALA A 235 4.65 -17.43 -8.22
N TRP A 236 5.45 -18.48 -8.42
CA TRP A 236 6.90 -18.43 -8.19
C TRP A 236 7.59 -17.44 -9.14
N TRP A 237 7.13 -17.32 -10.39
CA TRP A 237 7.73 -16.40 -11.37
C TRP A 237 7.47 -14.94 -11.01
N ALA A 238 6.40 -14.64 -10.26
CA ALA A 238 6.08 -13.28 -9.83
C ALA A 238 7.13 -12.74 -8.84
N LYS A 239 7.72 -13.61 -7.99
CA LYS A 239 8.88 -13.28 -7.13
C LYS A 239 10.05 -12.78 -7.97
N TRP A 240 10.41 -13.54 -9.01
CA TRP A 240 11.49 -13.17 -9.90
C TRP A 240 11.18 -11.92 -10.72
N ALA A 241 9.92 -11.74 -11.12
CA ALA A 241 9.47 -10.51 -11.77
C ALA A 241 9.68 -9.29 -10.86
N LYS A 242 9.35 -9.40 -9.57
CA LYS A 242 9.59 -8.34 -8.58
C LYS A 242 11.07 -7.98 -8.43
N VAL A 243 11.94 -8.98 -8.26
CA VAL A 243 13.40 -8.78 -8.14
C VAL A 243 13.98 -8.16 -9.42
N ARG A 244 13.53 -8.59 -10.60
CA ARG A 244 13.96 -8.01 -11.88
C ARG A 244 13.46 -6.57 -12.03
N PHE A 245 12.22 -6.31 -11.65
CA PHE A 245 11.64 -4.96 -11.69
C PHE A 245 12.43 -4.00 -10.79
N GLU A 246 12.83 -4.42 -9.59
CA GLU A 246 13.68 -3.61 -8.71
C GLU A 246 14.99 -3.18 -9.40
N LYS A 247 15.75 -4.16 -9.92
CA LYS A 247 17.02 -3.89 -10.63
C LYS A 247 16.80 -3.00 -11.84
N TYR A 248 15.76 -3.29 -12.62
CA TYR A 248 15.39 -2.52 -13.79
C TYR A 248 15.04 -1.07 -13.44
N PHE A 249 14.19 -0.87 -12.43
CA PHE A 249 13.74 0.46 -12.03
C PHE A 249 14.90 1.31 -11.51
N LEU A 250 15.79 0.73 -10.68
CA LEU A 250 17.00 1.41 -10.22
C LEU A 250 17.95 1.75 -11.36
N TRP A 251 18.18 0.82 -12.29
CA TRP A 251 18.99 1.08 -13.48
C TRP A 251 18.39 2.23 -14.31
N LYS A 252 17.08 2.20 -14.57
CA LYS A 252 16.35 3.21 -15.32
C LYS A 252 16.50 4.61 -14.70
N MET A 253 16.35 4.71 -13.38
CA MET A 253 16.51 5.98 -12.65
C MET A 253 17.96 6.50 -12.70
N ARG A 254 18.97 5.63 -12.58
CA ARG A 254 20.39 6.02 -12.67
C ARG A 254 20.79 6.56 -14.05
N HIS A 255 20.10 6.14 -15.11
CA HIS A 255 20.40 6.56 -16.49
C HIS A 255 19.43 7.62 -17.03
N GLY A 256 18.50 8.13 -16.22
CA GLY A 256 17.57 9.19 -16.63
C GLY A 256 16.52 8.76 -17.67
N TYR A 257 16.25 7.46 -17.81
CA TYR A 257 15.28 6.97 -18.80
C TYR A 257 13.83 7.15 -18.31
N SER A 258 13.11 8.16 -18.81
CA SER A 258 11.72 8.42 -18.43
C SER A 258 10.66 7.77 -19.35
N ARG A 259 11.03 7.44 -20.59
CA ARG A 259 10.09 6.99 -21.63
C ARG A 259 9.75 5.50 -21.57
N LEU A 260 10.69 4.66 -21.11
CA LEU A 260 10.50 3.22 -21.01
C LEU A 260 9.39 2.87 -20.00
N PRO A 261 8.75 1.69 -20.07
CA PRO A 261 7.93 1.17 -18.97
C PRO A 261 8.71 1.22 -17.65
#